data_AF-A0A7C0UDS0-F1
#
_entry.id   AF-A0A7C0UDS0-F1
#
_cell.length_a   1.000
_cell.length_b   1.000
_cell.length_c   1.000
_cell.angle_alpha   90.00
_cell.angle_beta   90.00
_cell.angle_gamma   90.00
#
_symmetry.space_group_name_H-M   'P 1'
#
loop_
_entity.id
_entity.type
_entity.pdbx_description
1 polymer ?
#
loop_
_entity_poly.entity_id
_entity_poly.type
_entity_poly.pdbx_seq_one_letter_code
_entity_poly.pdbx_strand_id
1 'polypeptide(L)'
;FPYKFKFKFDGCPNCCVASIARADMSFIGTWRDEIRIDQEAIQAYINGEIPPNGGAHAGKDWGKFDIQKEVIDLCPTKCMRMEDGKLVIDNKECTRCMHCINVMPQALRPGTDTGVSILFGAKAPILEGAQMSMLTIPFMKVEPPYDNVKELIEKVWDWWMEEGKNRERLGELIQRYGVPKFLEVIEVPPMPQMVKEPRSNPYIFWKEEDVPGGWQRDIKDYRAKHKR
;
A
#
# COMPACT_ATOMS: atom_id res chain seq x y z
N PHE A 1 7.22 11.58 -22.87
CA PHE A 1 6.12 10.82 -22.24
C PHE A 1 4.98 10.57 -23.22
N PRO A 2 4.38 9.37 -23.23
CA PRO A 2 3.20 9.05 -24.06
C PRO A 2 1.93 9.78 -23.62
N TYR A 3 1.82 10.17 -22.34
CA TYR A 3 0.73 10.99 -21.83
C TYR A 3 1.09 11.81 -20.59
N LYS A 4 0.08 12.25 -19.80
CA LYS A 4 0.29 13.00 -18.55
C LYS A 4 0.81 12.09 -17.43
N PHE A 5 1.71 12.61 -16.60
CA PHE A 5 2.26 11.94 -15.42
C PHE A 5 2.23 12.88 -14.22
N LYS A 6 1.95 12.38 -13.01
CA LYS A 6 1.77 13.20 -11.80
C LYS A 6 2.43 12.55 -10.59
N PHE A 7 3.13 13.37 -9.80
CA PHE A 7 3.58 13.03 -8.45
C PHE A 7 2.69 13.70 -7.40
N LYS A 8 2.45 13.01 -6.28
CA LYS A 8 1.90 13.59 -5.04
C LYS A 8 2.48 12.89 -3.83
N PHE A 9 2.68 13.67 -2.76
CA PHE A 9 3.35 13.24 -1.54
C PHE A 9 2.45 13.48 -0.34
N ASP A 10 2.08 12.40 0.35
CA ASP A 10 1.34 12.40 1.60
C ASP A 10 2.26 11.99 2.75
N GLY A 11 2.23 12.72 3.86
CA GLY A 11 3.08 12.42 5.02
C GLY A 11 2.66 11.19 5.82
N CYS A 12 1.41 10.72 5.67
CA CYS A 12 0.89 9.52 6.33
C CYS A 12 -0.35 8.96 5.60
N PRO A 13 -0.86 7.78 5.99
CA PRO A 13 -2.02 7.13 5.36
C PRO A 13 -3.35 7.90 5.45
N ASN A 14 -3.46 8.96 6.26
CA ASN A 14 -4.62 9.87 6.22
C ASN A 14 -4.77 10.56 4.85
N CYS A 15 -3.70 10.60 4.05
CA CYS A 15 -3.74 10.94 2.63
C CYS A 15 -4.38 12.31 2.31
N CYS A 16 -3.98 13.36 3.03
CA CYS A 16 -4.57 14.70 2.96
C CYS A 16 -4.48 15.37 1.57
N VAL A 17 -3.47 15.05 0.74
CA VAL A 17 -3.41 15.53 -0.66
C VAL A 17 -4.06 14.55 -1.66
N ALA A 18 -4.58 13.43 -1.16
CA ALA A 18 -5.19 12.36 -1.92
C ALA A 18 -4.29 11.82 -3.04
N SER A 19 -3.01 11.57 -2.73
CA SER A 19 -2.04 11.02 -3.69
C SER A 19 -2.54 9.72 -4.33
N ILE A 20 -3.01 8.77 -3.51
CA ILE A 20 -3.50 7.44 -3.93
C ILE A 20 -4.57 7.47 -5.02
N ALA A 21 -5.33 8.57 -5.16
CA ALA A 21 -6.40 8.70 -6.14
C ALA A 21 -6.06 9.67 -7.29
N ARG A 22 -5.01 10.50 -7.15
CA ARG A 22 -4.80 11.68 -8.00
C ARG A 22 -3.38 11.81 -8.55
N ALA A 23 -2.56 10.77 -8.46
CA ALA A 23 -1.18 10.76 -8.96
C ALA A 23 -0.82 9.41 -9.61
N ASP A 24 -0.15 9.45 -10.76
CA ASP A 24 0.37 8.26 -11.44
C ASP A 24 1.40 7.53 -10.56
N MET A 25 2.15 8.28 -9.74
CA MET A 25 3.03 7.76 -8.71
C MET A 25 2.77 8.52 -7.40
N SER A 26 2.31 7.77 -6.41
CA SER A 26 1.86 8.24 -5.10
C SER A 26 2.88 7.87 -4.04
N PHE A 27 3.27 8.82 -3.21
CA PHE A 27 4.17 8.61 -2.09
C PHE A 27 3.39 8.81 -0.79
N ILE A 28 3.31 7.79 0.05
CA ILE A 28 2.55 7.83 1.31
C ILE A 28 3.46 7.43 2.46
N GLY A 29 3.75 8.37 3.35
CA GLY A 29 4.61 8.16 4.51
C GLY A 29 4.09 7.07 5.46
N THR A 30 5.01 6.34 6.08
CA THR A 30 4.72 5.31 7.08
C THR A 30 5.94 5.07 7.98
N TRP A 31 5.84 4.11 8.88
CA TRP A 31 6.92 3.63 9.74
C TRP A 31 6.94 2.10 9.76
N ARG A 32 8.03 1.48 10.22
CA ARG A 32 8.15 0.00 10.30
C ARG A 32 8.57 -0.53 11.68
N ASP A 33 8.73 0.34 12.66
CA ASP A 33 8.90 0.04 14.06
C ASP A 33 7.57 0.18 14.84
N GLU A 34 7.65 0.26 16.17
CA GLU A 34 6.48 0.23 17.04
C GLU A 34 5.80 1.61 17.16
N ILE A 35 4.47 1.60 17.31
CA ILE A 35 3.73 2.78 17.78
C ILE A 35 4.24 3.14 19.16
N ARG A 36 4.56 4.42 19.37
CA ARG A 36 4.97 4.94 20.67
C ARG A 36 3.72 5.24 21.49
N ILE A 37 3.69 4.73 22.71
CA ILE A 37 2.54 4.80 23.62
C ILE A 37 2.94 5.53 24.90
N ASP A 38 2.22 6.59 25.22
CA ASP A 38 2.25 7.26 26.53
C ASP A 38 1.07 6.76 27.36
N GLN A 39 1.33 5.91 28.36
CA GLN A 39 0.28 5.30 29.17
C GLN A 39 -0.41 6.30 30.10
N GLU A 40 0.27 7.37 30.53
CA GLU A 40 -0.34 8.41 31.35
C GLU A 40 -1.38 9.18 30.54
N ALA A 41 -1.02 9.55 29.30
CA ALA A 41 -1.96 10.17 28.38
C ALA A 41 -3.14 9.25 28.02
N ILE A 42 -2.93 7.92 27.90
CA ILE A 42 -4.04 6.95 27.72
C ILE A 42 -5.03 7.03 28.90
N GLN A 43 -4.55 7.09 30.15
CA GLN A 43 -5.44 7.25 31.30
C GLN A 43 -6.18 8.59 31.26
N ALA A 44 -5.51 9.68 30.88
CA ALA A 44 -6.14 10.98 30.74
C ALA A 44 -7.28 10.98 29.70
N TYR A 45 -7.14 10.24 28.58
CA TYR A 45 -8.25 10.00 27.65
C TYR A 45 -9.41 9.23 28.31
N ILE A 46 -9.13 8.10 28.99
CA ILE A 46 -10.15 7.26 29.65
C ILE A 46 -10.89 8.04 30.76
N ASN A 47 -10.19 8.92 31.46
CA ASN A 47 -10.76 9.79 32.49
C ASN A 47 -11.58 10.95 31.92
N GLY A 48 -11.44 11.26 30.63
CA GLY A 48 -12.12 12.37 29.97
C GLY A 48 -11.42 13.72 30.14
N GLU A 49 -10.15 13.72 30.54
CA GLU A 49 -9.32 14.91 30.68
C GLU A 49 -8.86 15.44 29.31
N ILE A 50 -8.69 14.54 28.34
CA ILE A 50 -8.30 14.87 26.96
C ILE A 50 -9.45 14.48 26.01
N PRO A 51 -9.93 15.40 25.15
CA PRO A 51 -10.97 15.06 24.19
C PRO A 51 -10.43 14.13 23.08
N PRO A 52 -11.17 13.06 22.71
CA PRO A 52 -10.78 12.19 21.62
C PRO A 52 -10.76 12.95 20.28
N ASN A 53 -9.90 12.49 19.38
CA ASN A 53 -9.73 13.02 18.02
C ASN A 53 -9.48 14.53 17.98
N GLY A 54 -8.75 15.05 18.97
CA GLY A 54 -8.47 16.49 19.10
C GLY A 54 -9.73 17.36 19.25
N GLY A 55 -10.85 16.78 19.69
CA GLY A 55 -12.13 17.50 19.80
C GLY A 55 -12.89 17.64 18.49
N ALA A 56 -12.54 16.89 17.43
CA ALA A 56 -13.21 16.95 16.12
C ALA A 56 -14.73 16.71 16.17
N HIS A 57 -15.23 16.04 17.22
CA HIS A 57 -16.63 15.69 17.40
C HIS A 57 -17.34 16.50 18.50
N ALA A 58 -16.72 17.56 19.03
CA ALA A 58 -17.26 18.34 20.15
C ALA A 58 -18.60 19.04 19.86
N GLY A 59 -18.99 19.16 18.58
CA GLY A 59 -20.26 19.76 18.17
C GLY A 59 -21.51 18.90 18.42
N LYS A 60 -21.36 17.67 18.94
CA LYS A 60 -22.47 16.77 19.28
C LYS A 60 -22.12 15.95 20.53
N ASP A 61 -23.12 15.64 21.35
CA ASP A 61 -22.96 14.71 22.46
C ASP A 61 -22.93 13.25 21.96
N TRP A 62 -21.79 12.61 22.13
CA TRP A 62 -21.55 11.19 21.81
C TRP A 62 -21.40 10.32 23.08
N GLY A 63 -21.56 10.92 24.27
CA GLY A 63 -21.23 10.30 25.55
C GLY A 63 -19.76 10.44 25.94
N LYS A 64 -19.40 9.84 27.08
CA LYS A 64 -18.01 9.77 27.54
C LYS A 64 -17.20 8.85 26.62
N PHE A 65 -15.95 9.23 26.36
CA PHE A 65 -15.00 8.43 25.60
C PHE A 65 -14.92 6.99 26.15
N ASP A 66 -15.05 6.02 25.25
CA ASP A 66 -14.94 4.59 25.54
C ASP A 66 -13.83 3.99 24.67
N ILE A 67 -12.65 3.76 25.25
CA ILE A 67 -11.48 3.23 24.53
C ILE A 67 -11.76 1.86 23.88
N GLN A 68 -12.63 1.05 24.47
CA GLN A 68 -13.00 -0.24 23.91
C GLN A 68 -13.78 -0.02 22.61
N LYS A 69 -14.84 0.79 22.66
CA LYS A 69 -15.73 1.01 21.50
C LYS A 69 -15.11 1.88 20.40
N GLU A 70 -14.33 2.88 20.78
CA GLU A 70 -13.87 3.92 19.85
C GLU A 70 -12.46 3.66 19.30
N VAL A 71 -11.68 2.76 19.91
CA VAL A 71 -10.32 2.44 19.47
C VAL A 71 -10.14 0.95 19.23
N ILE A 72 -10.33 0.13 20.26
CA ILE A 72 -9.97 -1.30 20.21
C ILE A 72 -10.90 -2.07 19.26
N ASP A 73 -12.22 -1.90 19.40
CA ASP A 73 -13.22 -2.55 18.56
C ASP A 73 -13.21 -2.02 17.12
N LEU A 74 -12.61 -0.86 16.88
CA LEU A 74 -12.48 -0.28 15.53
C LEU A 74 -11.12 -0.54 14.88
N CYS A 75 -10.15 -1.12 15.60
CA CYS A 75 -8.90 -1.52 15.01
C CYS A 75 -9.14 -2.58 13.92
N PRO A 76 -8.75 -2.34 12.66
CA PRO A 76 -9.11 -3.21 11.53
C PRO A 76 -8.51 -4.61 11.64
N THR A 77 -7.35 -4.75 12.31
CA THR A 77 -6.67 -6.03 12.51
C THR A 77 -6.87 -6.62 13.89
N LYS A 78 -7.63 -5.94 14.77
CA LYS A 78 -7.89 -6.38 16.15
C LYS A 78 -6.60 -6.64 16.95
N CYS A 79 -5.52 -5.91 16.64
CA CYS A 79 -4.21 -6.09 17.25
C CYS A 79 -4.01 -5.29 18.55
N MET A 80 -5.08 -4.73 19.13
CA MET A 80 -5.02 -3.86 20.31
C MET A 80 -5.83 -4.47 21.46
N ARG A 81 -5.37 -4.29 22.70
CA ARG A 81 -6.09 -4.72 23.91
C ARG A 81 -5.71 -3.87 25.13
N MET A 82 -6.55 -3.88 26.14
CA MET A 82 -6.17 -3.42 27.49
C MET A 82 -5.63 -4.60 28.30
N GLU A 83 -4.51 -4.39 29.00
CA GLU A 83 -3.89 -5.36 29.90
C GLU A 83 -3.39 -4.63 31.15
N ASP A 84 -3.89 -4.99 32.33
CA ASP A 84 -3.58 -4.33 33.61
C ASP A 84 -3.73 -2.80 33.57
N GLY A 85 -4.80 -2.32 32.92
CA GLY A 85 -5.08 -0.89 32.76
C GLY A 85 -4.20 -0.18 31.73
N LYS A 86 -3.28 -0.87 31.04
CA LYS A 86 -2.41 -0.31 29.99
C LYS A 86 -2.89 -0.71 28.61
N LEU A 87 -2.72 0.19 27.64
CA LEU A 87 -2.96 -0.15 26.24
C LEU A 87 -1.76 -0.90 25.67
N VAL A 88 -2.01 -2.07 25.09
CA VAL A 88 -1.01 -2.89 24.40
C VAL A 88 -1.37 -3.00 22.92
N ILE A 89 -0.38 -2.88 22.04
CA ILE A 89 -0.53 -3.00 20.60
C ILE A 89 0.44 -4.07 20.10
N ASP A 90 -0.09 -5.10 19.45
CA ASP A 90 0.72 -6.01 18.64
C ASP A 90 1.07 -5.33 17.32
N ASN A 91 2.23 -4.68 17.29
CA ASN A 91 2.68 -3.90 16.13
C ASN A 91 2.94 -4.77 14.88
N LYS A 92 3.20 -6.08 15.06
CA LYS A 92 3.42 -7.00 13.95
C LYS A 92 2.14 -7.18 13.13
N GLU A 93 1.00 -7.19 13.79
CA GLU A 93 -0.33 -7.30 13.18
C GLU A 93 -0.95 -5.93 12.86
N CYS A 94 -0.22 -4.83 13.08
CA CYS A 94 -0.69 -3.48 12.78
C CYS A 94 -0.47 -3.13 11.30
N THR A 95 -1.56 -2.73 10.62
CA THR A 95 -1.52 -2.23 9.23
C THR A 95 -1.30 -0.72 9.11
N ARG A 96 -1.04 -0.03 10.24
CA ARG A 96 -0.72 1.41 10.30
C ARG A 96 -1.80 2.31 9.67
N CYS A 97 -3.07 1.96 9.87
CA CYS A 97 -4.23 2.67 9.31
C CYS A 97 -4.49 4.08 9.90
N MET A 98 -3.67 4.55 10.84
CA MET A 98 -3.80 5.80 11.58
C MET A 98 -4.98 5.94 12.56
N HIS A 99 -6.00 5.07 12.55
CA HIS A 99 -7.20 5.22 13.38
C HIS A 99 -6.91 5.55 14.85
N CYS A 100 -6.15 4.70 15.54
CA CYS A 100 -5.84 4.89 16.96
C CYS A 100 -5.03 6.17 17.23
N ILE A 101 -4.06 6.51 16.37
CA ILE A 101 -3.30 7.77 16.46
C ILE A 101 -4.20 8.98 16.22
N ASN A 102 -5.13 8.89 15.26
CA ASN A 102 -6.08 9.96 14.98
C ASN A 102 -7.01 10.19 16.18
N VAL A 103 -7.47 9.14 16.84
CA VAL A 103 -8.34 9.24 18.02
C VAL A 103 -7.57 9.72 19.27
N MET A 104 -6.34 9.26 19.49
CA MET A 104 -5.55 9.59 20.69
C MET A 104 -4.18 10.22 20.35
N PRO A 105 -4.13 11.36 19.64
CA PRO A 105 -2.89 11.93 19.12
C PRO A 105 -1.90 12.42 20.19
N GLN A 106 -2.37 12.69 21.41
CA GLN A 106 -1.49 13.05 22.53
C GLN A 106 -0.83 11.83 23.17
N ALA A 107 -1.44 10.65 23.07
CA ALA A 107 -0.96 9.41 23.68
C ALA A 107 -0.24 8.47 22.71
N LEU A 108 -0.64 8.46 21.44
CA LEU A 108 -0.12 7.56 20.42
C LEU A 108 0.60 8.34 19.33
N ARG A 109 1.81 7.91 18.97
CA ARG A 109 2.60 8.53 17.90
C ARG A 109 3.13 7.46 16.92
N PRO A 110 3.32 7.82 15.64
CA PRO A 110 4.07 6.98 14.71
C PRO A 110 5.42 6.59 15.29
N GLY A 111 5.93 5.42 14.87
CA GLY A 111 7.30 5.01 15.15
C GLY A 111 8.34 5.97 14.55
N THR A 112 9.61 5.73 14.85
CA THR A 112 10.74 6.58 14.42
C THR A 112 11.48 6.02 13.22
N ASP A 113 11.32 4.74 12.88
CA ASP A 113 11.86 4.13 11.67
C ASP A 113 10.93 4.42 10.47
N THR A 114 11.01 5.66 9.98
CA THR A 114 10.10 6.21 8.96
C THR A 114 10.57 5.98 7.53
N GLY A 115 9.63 6.00 6.60
CA GLY A 115 9.85 5.89 5.16
C GLY A 115 8.56 6.16 4.39
N VAL A 116 8.51 5.78 3.12
CA VAL A 116 7.31 5.90 2.28
C VAL A 116 6.94 4.57 1.66
N SER A 117 5.63 4.32 1.53
CA SER A 117 5.09 3.41 0.54
C SER A 117 4.94 4.14 -0.79
N ILE A 118 5.28 3.47 -1.89
CA ILE A 118 5.15 4.01 -3.25
C ILE A 118 4.14 3.16 -4.01
N LEU A 119 3.14 3.84 -4.57
CA LEU A 119 2.00 3.23 -5.26
C LEU A 119 1.85 3.83 -6.66
N PHE A 120 1.36 3.04 -7.61
CA PHE A 120 1.31 3.45 -9.02
C PHE A 120 -0.05 3.27 -9.68
N GLY A 121 -0.33 4.12 -10.66
CA GLY A 121 -1.37 3.90 -11.66
C GLY A 121 -2.66 4.72 -11.49
N ALA A 122 -2.79 5.59 -10.47
CA ALA A 122 -4.05 6.29 -10.29
C ALA A 122 -4.43 7.19 -11.48
N LYS A 123 -5.70 7.09 -11.88
CA LYS A 123 -6.27 7.89 -12.96
C LYS A 123 -7.79 8.03 -12.84
N ALA A 124 -8.28 9.11 -13.45
CA ALA A 124 -9.69 9.30 -13.73
C ALA A 124 -10.20 8.27 -14.76
N PRO A 125 -11.53 8.16 -14.97
CA PRO A 125 -12.12 7.10 -15.77
C PRO A 125 -11.53 6.88 -17.18
N ILE A 126 -11.33 7.94 -17.96
CA ILE A 126 -10.95 7.79 -19.38
C ILE A 126 -9.52 7.22 -19.51
N LEU A 127 -9.27 6.16 -20.30
CA LEU A 127 -10.24 5.37 -21.09
C LEU A 127 -10.71 4.11 -20.34
N GLU A 128 -9.78 3.32 -19.81
CA GLU A 128 -10.02 1.95 -19.28
C GLU A 128 -10.50 1.91 -17.81
N GLY A 129 -11.35 2.86 -17.43
CA GLY A 129 -11.89 2.96 -16.07
C GLY A 129 -11.00 3.71 -15.08
N ALA A 130 -11.61 4.07 -13.94
CA ALA A 130 -10.91 4.79 -12.89
C ALA A 130 -10.06 3.82 -12.08
N GLN A 131 -8.87 4.28 -11.69
CA GLN A 131 -7.93 3.48 -10.90
C GLN A 131 -7.45 4.32 -9.72
N MET A 132 -7.38 3.71 -8.54
CA MET A 132 -6.51 4.16 -7.46
C MET A 132 -5.15 3.49 -7.61
N SER A 133 -4.13 4.07 -6.98
CA SER A 133 -2.77 3.56 -7.04
C SER A 133 -2.65 2.21 -6.35
N MET A 134 -1.95 1.28 -6.99
CA MET A 134 -1.65 -0.06 -6.49
C MET A 134 -0.34 -0.05 -5.69
N LEU A 135 -0.32 -0.71 -4.53
CA LEU A 135 0.87 -0.78 -3.68
C LEU A 135 1.97 -1.58 -4.36
N THR A 136 3.09 -0.95 -4.67
CA THR A 136 4.21 -1.60 -5.37
C THR A 136 5.47 -1.65 -4.52
N ILE A 137 5.83 -0.56 -3.84
CA ILE A 137 6.93 -0.56 -2.87
C ILE A 137 6.32 -0.38 -1.47
N PRO A 138 6.24 -1.43 -0.63
CA PRO A 138 5.65 -1.29 0.70
C PRO A 138 6.42 -0.34 1.61
N PHE A 139 7.74 -0.30 1.48
CA PHE A 139 8.58 0.60 2.27
C PHE A 139 9.87 0.94 1.53
N MET A 140 10.16 2.23 1.46
CA MET A 140 11.43 2.79 0.98
C MET A 140 11.88 3.89 1.94
N LYS A 141 13.15 3.83 2.36
CA LYS A 141 13.78 4.95 3.06
C LYS A 141 13.92 6.14 2.13
N VAL A 142 13.63 7.33 2.62
CA VAL A 142 13.69 8.57 1.83
C VAL A 142 14.52 9.59 2.56
N GLU A 143 15.75 9.76 2.10
CA GLU A 143 16.70 10.73 2.62
C GLU A 143 17.25 11.56 1.46
N PRO A 144 17.42 12.88 1.61
CA PRO A 144 18.10 13.70 0.61
C PRO A 144 19.47 13.09 0.26
N PRO A 145 19.85 13.00 -1.02
CA PRO A 145 19.22 13.62 -2.19
C PRO A 145 18.14 12.80 -2.91
N TYR A 146 17.64 11.70 -2.31
CA TYR A 146 16.57 10.83 -2.82
C TYR A 146 16.92 10.02 -4.07
N ASP A 147 18.17 9.63 -4.23
CA ASP A 147 18.64 8.96 -5.45
C ASP A 147 17.93 7.62 -5.69
N ASN A 148 17.68 6.84 -4.63
CA ASN A 148 16.89 5.62 -4.71
C ASN A 148 15.45 5.84 -5.25
N VAL A 149 14.83 6.99 -4.94
CA VAL A 149 13.51 7.34 -5.48
C VAL A 149 13.62 7.77 -6.94
N LYS A 150 14.65 8.56 -7.30
CA LYS A 150 14.87 9.01 -8.68
C LYS A 150 15.18 7.84 -9.60
N GLU A 151 16.02 6.91 -9.19
CA GLU A 151 16.32 5.68 -9.93
C GLU A 151 15.05 4.86 -10.22
N LEU A 152 14.14 4.76 -9.23
CA LEU A 152 12.85 4.10 -9.43
C LEU A 152 11.96 4.88 -10.41
N ILE A 153 11.93 6.21 -10.33
CA ILE A 153 11.19 7.07 -11.26
C ILE A 153 11.70 6.85 -12.69
N GLU A 154 13.02 6.84 -12.89
CA GLU A 154 13.67 6.67 -14.18
C GLU A 154 13.34 5.31 -14.79
N LYS A 155 13.46 4.21 -14.03
CA LYS A 155 13.03 2.87 -14.49
C LYS A 155 11.57 2.84 -14.96
N VAL A 156 10.67 3.48 -14.22
CA VAL A 156 9.24 3.56 -14.58
C VAL A 156 9.04 4.39 -15.85
N TRP A 157 9.74 5.50 -15.96
CA TRP A 157 9.66 6.40 -17.10
C TRP A 157 10.24 5.80 -18.37
N ASP A 158 11.41 5.18 -18.31
CA ASP A 158 12.06 4.56 -19.46
C ASP A 158 11.16 3.51 -20.09
N TRP A 159 10.59 2.62 -19.27
CA TRP A 159 9.64 1.62 -19.76
C TRP A 159 8.35 2.22 -20.30
N TRP A 160 7.74 3.16 -19.57
CA TRP A 160 6.49 3.76 -20.04
C TRP A 160 6.69 4.61 -21.30
N MET A 161 7.84 5.28 -21.44
CA MET A 161 8.15 6.08 -22.62
C MET A 161 8.34 5.26 -23.88
N GLU A 162 8.88 4.04 -23.76
CA GLU A 162 9.07 3.13 -24.88
C GLU A 162 7.78 2.36 -25.21
N GLU A 163 7.12 1.78 -24.21
CA GLU A 163 6.03 0.81 -24.42
C GLU A 163 4.62 1.43 -24.38
N GLY A 164 4.52 2.67 -23.89
CA GLY A 164 3.26 3.39 -23.75
C GLY A 164 2.67 3.81 -25.09
N LYS A 165 1.41 3.43 -25.34
CA LYS A 165 0.68 3.89 -26.52
C LYS A 165 0.38 5.39 -26.43
N ASN A 166 0.09 6.00 -27.58
CA ASN A 166 -0.33 7.40 -27.63
C ASN A 166 -1.52 7.64 -26.68
N ARG A 167 -1.36 8.55 -25.72
CA ARG A 167 -2.36 8.90 -24.70
C ARG A 167 -2.74 7.77 -23.74
N GLU A 168 -1.87 6.78 -23.54
CA GLU A 168 -2.03 5.74 -22.52
C GLU A 168 -1.37 6.18 -21.20
N ARG A 169 -2.12 6.11 -20.09
CA ARG A 169 -1.58 6.40 -18.75
C ARG A 169 -0.79 5.21 -18.21
N LEU A 170 0.11 5.46 -17.25
CA LEU A 170 0.89 4.40 -16.61
C LEU A 170 0.01 3.27 -16.07
N GLY A 171 -1.11 3.59 -15.41
CA GLY A 171 -2.01 2.56 -14.87
C GLY A 171 -2.67 1.68 -15.95
N GLU A 172 -2.90 2.22 -17.15
CA GLU A 172 -3.43 1.46 -18.30
C GLU A 172 -2.32 0.59 -18.91
N LEU A 173 -1.08 1.09 -18.98
CA LEU A 173 0.08 0.31 -19.39
C LEU A 173 0.29 -0.90 -18.46
N ILE A 174 0.24 -0.68 -17.13
CA ILE A 174 0.35 -1.75 -16.12
C ILE A 174 -0.79 -2.77 -16.29
N GLN A 175 -2.02 -2.31 -16.57
CA GLN A 175 -3.15 -3.21 -16.82
C GLN A 175 -2.96 -4.04 -18.09
N ARG A 176 -2.36 -3.46 -19.15
CA ARG A 176 -2.16 -4.12 -20.44
C ARG A 176 -1.02 -5.15 -20.42
N TYR A 177 0.13 -4.81 -19.84
CA TYR A 177 1.28 -5.74 -19.74
C TYR A 177 1.18 -6.67 -18.52
N GLY A 178 0.44 -6.27 -17.50
CA GLY A 178 0.33 -6.96 -16.23
C GLY A 178 1.36 -6.51 -15.20
N VAL A 179 0.97 -6.64 -13.93
CA VAL A 179 1.82 -6.34 -12.75
C VAL A 179 3.15 -7.11 -12.78
N PRO A 180 3.23 -8.40 -13.15
CA PRO A 180 4.51 -9.11 -13.20
C PRO A 180 5.55 -8.45 -14.11
N LYS A 181 5.16 -7.95 -15.28
CA LYS A 181 6.09 -7.27 -16.18
C LYS A 181 6.54 -5.93 -15.60
N PHE A 182 5.62 -5.19 -14.99
CA PHE A 182 5.95 -3.93 -14.33
C PHE A 182 6.97 -4.15 -13.20
N LEU A 183 6.78 -5.18 -12.37
CA LEU A 183 7.70 -5.56 -11.30
C LEU A 183 9.08 -5.98 -11.82
N GLU A 184 9.15 -6.73 -12.91
CA GLU A 184 10.40 -7.10 -13.58
C GLU A 184 11.18 -5.85 -14.03
N VAL A 185 10.51 -4.89 -14.66
CA VAL A 185 11.09 -3.64 -15.16
C VAL A 185 11.68 -2.77 -14.05
N ILE A 186 10.97 -2.66 -12.93
CA ILE A 186 11.46 -1.87 -11.80
C ILE A 186 12.39 -2.66 -10.86
N GLU A 187 12.67 -3.93 -11.20
CA GLU A 187 13.52 -4.85 -10.45
C GLU A 187 13.05 -5.10 -9.01
N VAL A 188 11.73 -5.25 -8.84
CA VAL A 188 11.12 -5.50 -7.52
C VAL A 188 10.52 -6.91 -7.49
N PRO A 189 10.90 -7.75 -6.53
CA PRO A 189 10.32 -9.09 -6.43
C PRO A 189 8.84 -9.02 -6.03
N PRO A 190 7.98 -9.89 -6.59
CA PRO A 190 6.58 -9.96 -6.19
C PRO A 190 6.45 -10.36 -4.73
N MET A 191 5.49 -9.76 -4.03
CA MET A 191 5.22 -10.04 -2.62
C MET A 191 3.73 -9.99 -2.29
N PRO A 192 3.25 -10.73 -1.27
CA PRO A 192 1.82 -10.78 -0.94
C PRO A 192 1.18 -9.41 -0.70
N GLN A 193 1.94 -8.44 -0.19
CA GLN A 193 1.49 -7.07 0.09
C GLN A 193 1.00 -6.33 -1.16
N MET A 194 1.43 -6.72 -2.36
CA MET A 194 1.05 -6.07 -3.61
C MET A 194 -0.35 -6.45 -4.10
N VAL A 195 -0.95 -7.51 -3.52
CA VAL A 195 -2.27 -7.98 -3.90
C VAL A 195 -3.20 -7.99 -2.71
N LYS A 196 -4.47 -7.65 -2.94
CA LYS A 196 -5.52 -7.83 -1.93
C LYS A 196 -5.87 -9.32 -1.75
N GLU A 197 -5.90 -10.04 -2.86
CA GLU A 197 -6.13 -11.47 -2.92
C GLU A 197 -5.37 -12.07 -4.11
N PRO A 198 -4.94 -13.33 -4.03
CA PRO A 198 -4.45 -14.06 -5.20
C PRO A 198 -5.53 -14.14 -6.29
N ARG A 199 -5.10 -14.33 -7.53
CA ARG A 199 -6.03 -14.56 -8.65
C ARG A 199 -6.87 -15.81 -8.43
N SER A 200 -8.16 -15.73 -8.74
CA SER A 200 -9.08 -16.88 -8.66
C SER A 200 -9.21 -17.67 -9.97
N ASN A 201 -8.67 -17.15 -11.08
CA ASN A 201 -8.72 -17.81 -12.38
C ASN A 201 -7.38 -18.51 -12.69
N PRO A 202 -7.40 -19.72 -13.29
CA PRO A 202 -6.21 -20.58 -13.42
C PRO A 202 -5.36 -20.28 -14.66
N TYR A 203 -5.56 -19.17 -15.38
CA TYR A 203 -4.80 -18.83 -16.59
C TYR A 203 -3.40 -18.28 -16.27
N ILE A 204 -2.59 -19.09 -15.59
CA ILE A 204 -1.24 -18.78 -15.12
C ILE A 204 -0.26 -18.92 -16.28
N PHE A 205 0.40 -17.82 -16.62
CA PHE A 205 1.49 -17.82 -17.59
C PHE A 205 2.78 -18.26 -16.88
N TRP A 206 3.57 -19.06 -17.58
CA TRP A 206 4.92 -19.44 -17.18
C TRP A 206 5.90 -18.91 -18.21
N LYS A 207 7.13 -18.60 -17.80
CA LYS A 207 8.22 -18.40 -18.76
C LYS A 207 8.71 -19.77 -19.24
N GLU A 208 9.15 -19.86 -20.49
CA GLU A 208 9.64 -21.13 -21.04
C GLU A 208 10.80 -21.71 -20.23
N GLU A 209 11.70 -20.85 -19.75
CA GLU A 209 12.85 -21.20 -18.90
C GLU A 209 12.47 -21.81 -17.54
N ASP A 210 11.26 -21.52 -17.05
CA ASP A 210 10.76 -22.06 -15.78
C ASP A 210 10.08 -23.44 -15.94
N VAL A 211 9.86 -23.89 -17.18
CA VAL A 211 9.17 -25.16 -17.49
C VAL A 211 10.18 -26.21 -17.97
N PRO A 212 10.44 -27.27 -17.19
CA PRO A 212 11.38 -28.32 -17.59
C PRO A 212 11.04 -28.91 -18.97
N GLY A 213 11.99 -28.82 -19.90
CA GLY A 213 11.85 -29.30 -21.28
C GLY A 213 11.40 -28.24 -22.31
N GLY A 214 11.06 -27.02 -21.87
CA GLY A 214 10.66 -25.93 -22.75
C GLY A 214 9.36 -26.20 -23.52
N TRP A 215 9.13 -25.44 -24.59
CA TRP A 215 7.90 -25.53 -25.40
C TRP A 215 8.09 -26.18 -26.77
N GLN A 216 9.34 -26.36 -27.21
CA GLN A 216 9.66 -27.08 -28.44
C GLN A 216 9.39 -28.58 -28.27
N ARG A 217 8.32 -29.07 -28.88
CA ARG A 217 7.82 -30.44 -28.72
C ARG A 217 7.50 -31.08 -30.07
N ASP A 218 7.89 -32.34 -30.28
CA ASP A 218 7.46 -33.13 -31.44
C ASP A 218 6.18 -33.92 -31.10
N ILE A 219 5.18 -33.85 -31.97
CA ILE A 219 3.94 -34.63 -31.88
C ILE A 219 4.22 -36.14 -32.01
N LYS A 220 5.27 -36.54 -32.72
CA LYS A 220 5.64 -37.96 -32.90
C LYS A 220 6.02 -38.62 -31.57
N ASP A 221 6.79 -37.93 -30.71
CA ASP A 221 7.18 -38.42 -29.39
C ASP A 221 5.98 -38.67 -28.48
N TYR A 222 4.98 -37.79 -28.57
CA TYR A 222 3.72 -37.97 -27.83
C TYR A 222 2.94 -39.18 -28.35
N ARG A 223 2.85 -39.36 -29.68
CA ARG A 223 2.08 -40.45 -30.29
C ARG A 223 2.72 -41.83 -30.17
N ALA A 224 4.03 -41.92 -29.98
CA ALA A 224 4.70 -43.18 -29.64
C ALA A 224 4.18 -43.78 -28.31
N LYS A 225 3.72 -42.92 -27.39
CA LYS A 225 3.18 -43.32 -26.07
C LYS A 225 1.65 -43.34 -26.01
N HIS A 226 0.99 -42.53 -26.84
CA HIS A 226 -0.46 -42.34 -26.79
C HIS A 226 -1.10 -42.60 -28.16
N LYS A 227 -1.76 -43.76 -28.29
CA LYS A 227 -2.57 -44.10 -29.48
C LYS A 227 -3.69 -43.07 -29.68
N ARG A 228 -4.06 -42.85 -30.94
CA ARG A 228 -5.10 -41.90 -31.34
C ARG A 228 -6.49 -42.49 -31.17
#